data_AF-A0A7K3UDV9-F1
#
_entry.id   AF-A0A7K3UDV9-F1
#
_cell.length_a   1.000
_cell.length_b   1.000
_cell.length_c   1.000
_cell.angle_alpha   90.00
_cell.angle_beta   90.00
_cell.angle_gamma   90.00
#
_symmetry.space_group_name_H-M   'P 1'
#
loop_
_entity.id
_entity.type
_entity.pdbx_description
1 polymer ?
#
loop_
_entity_poly.entity_id
_entity_poly.type
_entity_poly.pdbx_seq_one_letter_code
_entity_poly.pdbx_strand_id
1 'polypeptide(L)'
;MTISDPRKRLLDLLRIVAAYNDKGYQWIPHDAAQVALYRDQAQSEILQLTAEIGEQAFSGDLLDMLKSGAAARDNSGDTYLLAKSELA
;
A
#
# COMPACT_ATOMS: atom_id res chain seq x y z
N MET A 1 14.19 -20.08 -5.89
CA MET A 1 13.64 -18.92 -5.18
C MET A 1 12.43 -18.48 -5.99
N THR A 2 11.22 -18.89 -5.59
CA THR A 2 10.00 -18.46 -6.27
C THR A 2 9.87 -16.96 -6.06
N ILE A 3 10.10 -16.18 -7.13
CA ILE A 3 9.83 -14.75 -7.11
C ILE A 3 8.34 -14.62 -6.78
N SER A 4 8.03 -14.05 -5.62
CA SER A 4 6.65 -13.86 -5.18
C SER A 4 5.99 -12.84 -6.09
N ASP A 5 4.81 -13.16 -6.61
CA ASP A 5 4.03 -12.32 -7.53
C ASP A 5 3.89 -10.88 -6.99
N PRO A 6 4.38 -9.86 -7.72
CA PRO A 6 4.35 -8.48 -7.27
C PRO A 6 2.92 -7.96 -7.06
N ARG A 7 1.91 -8.47 -7.78
CA ARG A 7 0.50 -8.12 -7.54
C ARG A 7 0.04 -8.57 -6.17
N LYS A 8 0.36 -9.82 -5.80
CA LYS A 8 0.04 -10.36 -4.47
C LYS A 8 0.75 -9.57 -3.37
N ARG A 9 2.03 -9.24 -3.57
CA ARG A 9 2.81 -8.43 -2.64
C ARG A 9 2.18 -7.04 -2.44
N LEU A 10 1.74 -6.39 -3.52
CA LEU A 10 1.06 -5.10 -3.43
C LEU A 10 -0.25 -5.21 -2.64
N LEU A 11 -1.07 -6.22 -2.92
CA LEU A 11 -2.33 -6.45 -2.20
C LEU A 11 -2.10 -6.72 -0.70
N ASP A 12 -1.10 -7.53 -0.36
CA ASP A 12 -0.75 -7.81 1.03
C ASP A 12 -0.24 -6.54 1.74
N LEU A 13 0.60 -5.74 1.09
CA LEU A 13 1.10 -4.48 1.64
C LEU A 13 -0.04 -3.49 1.91
N LEU A 14 -0.91 -3.23 0.92
CA LEU A 14 -2.04 -2.31 1.07
C LEU A 14 -2.97 -2.71 2.22
N ARG A 15 -3.22 -4.02 2.37
CA ARG A 15 -4.01 -4.56 3.48
C ARG A 15 -3.36 -4.31 4.84
N ILE A 16 -2.04 -4.53 4.95
CA ILE A 16 -1.29 -4.32 6.19
C ILE A 16 -1.25 -2.83 6.55
N VAL A 17 -1.02 -1.96 5.56
CA VAL A 17 -0.99 -0.50 5.73
C VAL A 17 -2.33 0.02 6.26
N ALA A 18 -3.44 -0.42 5.67
CA ALA A 18 -4.78 -0.04 6.12
C ALA A 18 -5.02 -0.45 7.59
N ALA A 19 -4.70 -1.69 7.94
CA ALA A 19 -4.81 -2.18 9.32
C ALA A 19 -3.88 -1.41 10.29
N TYR A 20 -2.68 -1.07 9.85
CA TYR A 20 -1.73 -0.28 10.64
C TYR A 20 -2.26 1.13 10.93
N ASN A 21 -2.77 1.81 9.90
CA ASN A 21 -3.24 3.18 9.97
C ASN A 21 -4.59 3.36 10.68
N ASP A 22 -5.49 2.37 10.63
CA ASP A 22 -6.75 2.41 11.41
C ASP A 22 -6.43 2.52 12.90
N LYS A 23 -5.79 1.48 13.45
CA LYS A 23 -5.41 1.42 14.87
C LYS A 23 -4.13 0.65 15.17
N GLY A 24 -3.50 -0.03 14.20
CA GLY A 24 -2.32 -0.87 14.43
C GLY A 24 -1.17 -0.16 15.17
N TYR A 25 -0.92 1.11 14.86
CA TYR A 25 0.07 1.93 15.56
C TYR A 25 -0.23 2.20 17.06
N GLN A 26 -1.45 1.94 17.52
CA GLN A 26 -1.82 2.05 18.93
C GLN A 26 -1.48 0.77 19.70
N TRP A 27 -1.47 -0.38 19.01
CA TRP A 27 -1.15 -1.70 19.58
C TRP A 27 0.35 -1.98 19.60
N ILE A 28 1.09 -1.37 18.67
CA ILE A 28 2.55 -1.32 18.64
C ILE A 28 2.90 0.15 18.87
N PRO A 29 3.34 0.56 20.09
CA PRO A 29 3.30 1.95 20.55
C PRO A 29 4.31 2.83 19.81
N HIS A 30 4.02 3.11 18.55
CA HIS A 30 4.81 3.97 17.69
C HIS A 30 4.42 5.41 17.95
N ASP A 31 5.43 6.26 18.15
CA ASP A 31 5.24 7.69 18.17
C ASP A 31 4.96 8.25 16.75
N ALA A 32 4.70 9.55 16.68
CA ALA A 32 4.40 10.20 15.41
C ALA A 32 5.54 10.10 14.38
N ALA A 33 6.80 10.08 14.83
CA ALA A 33 7.96 9.96 13.94
C ALA A 33 8.07 8.53 13.39
N GLN A 34 7.81 7.52 14.20
CA GLN A 34 7.77 6.12 13.78
C GLN A 34 6.60 5.83 12.83
N VAL A 35 5.43 6.44 13.07
CA VAL A 35 4.30 6.35 12.14
C VAL A 35 4.63 7.00 10.79
N ALA A 36 5.26 8.18 10.80
CA ALA A 36 5.71 8.84 9.57
C ALA A 36 6.72 7.97 8.80
N LEU A 37 7.72 7.43 9.50
CA LEU A 37 8.72 6.55 8.91
C LEU A 37 8.09 5.29 8.28
N TYR A 38 7.14 4.65 8.98
CA TYR A 38 6.41 3.50 8.44
C TYR A 38 5.69 3.84 7.13
N ARG A 39 5.01 4.99 7.08
CA ARG A 39 4.27 5.44 5.89
C ARG A 39 5.20 5.76 4.73
N ASP A 40 6.36 6.34 4.99
CA ASP A 40 7.36 6.64 3.96
C ASP A 40 7.99 5.36 3.39
N GLN A 41 8.26 4.37 4.25
CA GLN A 41 8.71 3.03 3.82
C GLN A 41 7.65 2.31 3.00
N ALA A 42 6.39 2.31 3.46
CA ALA A 42 5.26 1.74 2.74
C ALA A 42 5.08 2.41 1.37
N GLN A 43 5.18 3.75 1.29
CA GLN A 43 5.08 4.47 0.03
C GLN A 43 6.19 4.08 -0.94
N SER A 44 7.42 3.95 -0.45
CA SER A 44 8.55 3.53 -1.29
C SER A 44 8.34 2.12 -1.87
N GLU A 45 7.82 1.19 -1.06
CA GLU A 45 7.53 -0.16 -1.53
C GLU A 45 6.32 -0.21 -2.49
N ILE A 46 5.27 0.58 -2.24
CA ILE A 46 4.13 0.74 -3.16
C ILE A 46 4.61 1.22 -4.53
N LEU A 47 5.47 2.25 -4.58
CA LEU A 47 6.01 2.77 -5.84
C LEU A 47 6.85 1.72 -6.57
N GLN A 48 7.69 0.98 -5.84
CA GLN A 48 8.50 -0.09 -6.41
C GLN A 48 7.62 -1.18 -7.04
N LEU A 49 6.61 -1.66 -6.32
CA LEU A 49 5.70 -2.70 -6.80
C LEU A 49 4.84 -2.21 -7.97
N THR A 50 4.38 -0.96 -7.93
CA THR A 50 3.64 -0.33 -9.04
C THR A 50 4.49 -0.30 -10.31
N ALA A 51 5.77 0.05 -10.20
CA ALA A 51 6.71 0.04 -11.32
C ALA A 51 7.00 -1.40 -11.82
N GLU A 52 7.13 -2.37 -10.91
CA GLU A 52 7.36 -3.79 -11.25
C GLU A 52 6.17 -4.42 -11.98
N ILE A 53 4.93 -4.07 -11.59
CA ILE A 53 3.70 -4.53 -12.24
C ILE A 53 3.48 -3.81 -13.58
N GLY A 54 3.88 -2.54 -13.66
CA GLY A 54 3.66 -1.65 -14.80
C GLY A 54 2.40 -0.79 -14.63
N GLU A 55 2.54 0.52 -14.82
CA GLU A 55 1.48 1.51 -14.56
C GLU A 55 0.20 1.27 -15.40
N GLN A 56 0.34 0.65 -16.58
CA GLN A 56 -0.78 0.29 -17.46
C GLN A 56 -1.71 -0.79 -16.91
N ALA A 57 -1.32 -1.47 -15.82
CA ALA A 57 -2.13 -2.48 -15.17
C ALA A 57 -3.19 -1.90 -14.21
N PHE A 58 -3.16 -0.59 -13.97
CA PHE A 58 -4.03 0.08 -13.01
C PHE A 58 -4.94 1.09 -13.72
N SER A 59 -6.12 1.32 -13.16
CA SER A 59 -6.93 2.48 -13.51
C SER A 59 -6.20 3.79 -13.15
N GLY A 60 -6.59 4.89 -13.79
CA GLY A 60 -6.02 6.21 -13.47
C GLY A 60 -6.22 6.59 -12.01
N ASP A 61 -7.42 6.36 -11.47
CA ASP A 61 -7.76 6.64 -10.08
C ASP A 61 -6.87 5.84 -9.10
N LEU A 62 -6.73 4.53 -9.33
CA LEU A 62 -5.87 3.70 -8.49
C LEU A 62 -4.41 4.12 -8.61
N LEU A 63 -3.91 4.36 -9.83
CA LEU A 63 -2.54 4.78 -10.05
C LEU A 63 -2.22 6.10 -9.33
N ASP A 64 -3.14 7.06 -9.35
CA ASP A 64 -3.00 8.33 -8.63
C ASP A 64 -2.95 8.12 -7.11
N MET A 65 -3.77 7.23 -6.55
CA MET A 65 -3.71 6.87 -5.13
C MET A 65 -2.38 6.23 -4.73
N LEU A 66 -1.85 5.34 -5.58
CA LEU A 66 -0.57 4.66 -5.36
C LEU A 66 0.62 5.64 -5.47
N LYS A 67 0.58 6.60 -6.40
CA LYS A 67 1.69 7.55 -6.64
C LYS A 67 1.69 8.75 -5.70
N SER A 68 0.53 9.23 -5.27
CA SER A 68 0.39 10.41 -4.40
C SER A 68 0.75 10.17 -2.93
N GLY A 69 0.85 8.92 -2.50
CA GLY A 69 1.00 8.58 -1.08
C GLY A 69 -0.31 8.49 -0.31
N ALA A 70 -1.46 8.57 -0.99
CA ALA A 70 -2.76 8.31 -0.38
C ALA A 70 -2.84 6.86 0.13
N ALA A 71 -2.41 5.90 -0.70
CA ALA A 71 -2.39 4.48 -0.35
C ALA A 71 -1.61 4.17 0.95
N ALA A 72 -0.44 4.80 1.13
CA ALA A 72 0.38 4.63 2.33
C ALA A 72 -0.27 5.19 3.62
N ARG A 73 -1.26 6.08 3.48
CA ARG A 73 -1.98 6.75 4.58
C ARG A 73 -3.41 6.25 4.74
N ASP A 74 -3.86 5.40 3.84
CA ASP A 74 -5.18 4.79 3.85
C ASP A 74 -5.39 4.04 5.18
N ASN A 75 -6.52 4.32 5.83
CA ASN A 75 -6.96 3.68 7.07
C ASN A 75 -8.34 3.00 6.92
N SER A 76 -9.03 3.17 5.79
CA SER A 76 -10.31 2.50 5.51
C SER A 76 -10.09 1.19 4.76
N GLY A 77 -8.98 1.07 4.02
CA GLY A 77 -8.70 -0.06 3.14
C GLY A 77 -9.33 0.08 1.77
N ASP A 78 -9.82 1.27 1.41
CA ASP A 78 -10.45 1.53 0.10
C ASP A 78 -9.46 1.28 -1.05
N THR A 79 -8.18 1.64 -0.86
CA THR A 79 -7.13 1.40 -1.85
C THR A 79 -6.93 -0.10 -2.07
N TYR A 80 -6.94 -0.89 -0.99
CA TYR A 80 -6.81 -2.35 -1.08
C TYR A 80 -8.00 -2.96 -1.84
N LEU A 81 -9.22 -2.52 -1.55
CA LEU A 81 -10.43 -3.03 -2.20
C LEU A 81 -10.43 -2.72 -3.70
N LEU A 82 -10.04 -1.50 -4.07
CA LEU A 82 -9.91 -1.11 -5.48
C LEU A 82 -8.83 -1.93 -6.18
N ALA A 83 -7.63 -2.00 -5.62
CA ALA A 83 -6.53 -2.80 -6.19
C ALA A 83 -6.90 -4.28 -6.33
N LYS A 84 -7.61 -4.84 -5.36
CA LYS A 84 -8.09 -6.23 -5.42
C LYS A 84 -9.08 -6.44 -6.56
N SER A 85 -9.93 -5.46 -6.86
CA SER A 85 -10.88 -5.57 -7.97
C SER A 85 -10.22 -5.52 -9.35
N GLU A 86 -9.07 -4.86 -9.45
CA GLU A 86 -8.34 -4.69 -10.72
C GLU A 86 -7.28 -5.76 -10.98
N LEU A 87 -6.63 -6.27 -9.93
CA LEU A 87 -5.45 -7.14 -10.04
C LEU A 87 -5.73 -8.63 -9.82
N ALA A 88 -6.92 -8.99 -9.33
CA ALA A 88 -7.33 -10.36 -9.05
C ALA A 88 -7.54 -11.22 -10.31
#